data_AF-A0A9P1EFG9-F1
#
_entry.id   AF-A0A9P1EFG9-F1
#
_cell.length_a   1.000
_cell.length_b   1.000
_cell.length_c   1.000
_cell.angle_alpha   90.00
_cell.angle_beta   90.00
_cell.angle_gamma   90.00
#
_symmetry.space_group_name_H-M   'P 1'
#
loop_
_entity.id
_entity.type
_entity.pdbx_description
1 polymer ?
#
loop_
_entity_poly.entity_id
_entity_poly.type
_entity_poly.pdbx_seq_one_letter_code
_entity_poly.pdbx_strand_id
1 'polypeptide(L)'
;MASSVSHRYCYHNFLTHSLLHSSHNFSSSVFTHRNLRNCKVSVRFRTTAKSYLNKVPGVKPDKSAHDSESRTESSSSSDSGVNNPDPDPPLRPSLWNSASPILEGFKVDGLVREILSVALPAALALASDPIASLIDTAFVGHLGSVELAAVGVSASVFNLVSKLFNIPLLNVTTSFVAEEQALLKTDGGAGQHGKIILPSISTSLALATGLGIAEAIAVSFGSSFLMDTMGITADSPMRTPAEQFLTMRAFGAPAVVIALATQGTFRGFKDTKTPLYAVGTGNLLNAILDPILIFFCGFGISGAAIATVISEYLIASILLFKLNERVSLIVPDIDGGRVVRYLKSGALLTARTLAVFATTTLATSLAAREGPVSMAGHQICFQVWLALSMLTDALALAGQAFLASDYSQGNYSRAREVVYKVLQIGMVTGVGLGVSLLLWFGTLSSLFSSDYDVLQIAKYGTLFVAGSQPVNAIAFVFDGLYYGVSDFEFAAYSTLVIGLISSSFLLVAAPFFGLAGVWAGLFLLMALRVVAGCLRLGTRTGPWKLLWPEFQQDTTNVADGLSVQKKKQNMNSL
;
A
#
# COMPACT_ATOMS: atom_id res chain seq x y z
N MET A 1 20.40 -3.32 -75.81
CA MET A 1 20.86 -4.71 -76.02
C MET A 1 20.29 -5.53 -74.86
N ALA A 2 19.13 -6.17 -75.04
CA ALA A 2 19.01 -7.53 -75.59
C ALA A 2 19.73 -8.54 -74.68
N SER A 3 18.99 -9.32 -73.87
CA SER A 3 18.64 -10.75 -74.15
C SER A 3 19.72 -11.69 -73.59
N SER A 4 19.50 -12.85 -72.96
CA SER A 4 18.34 -13.70 -72.63
C SER A 4 18.89 -14.81 -71.67
N VAL A 5 18.11 -15.37 -70.73
CA VAL A 5 17.45 -16.72 -70.80
C VAL A 5 18.47 -17.87 -70.92
N SER A 6 18.44 -19.02 -70.24
CA SER A 6 17.66 -19.71 -69.18
C SER A 6 18.48 -21.02 -68.89
N HIS A 7 18.17 -22.00 -68.04
CA HIS A 7 16.91 -22.72 -67.83
C HIS A 7 17.17 -23.96 -66.93
N ARG A 8 16.09 -24.43 -66.26
CA ARG A 8 15.77 -25.82 -65.81
C ARG A 8 16.24 -26.24 -64.41
N TYR A 9 15.47 -27.00 -63.61
CA TYR A 9 14.04 -27.36 -63.53
C TYR A 9 13.91 -28.17 -62.20
N CYS A 10 12.86 -27.95 -61.40
CA CYS A 10 11.90 -29.00 -61.05
C CYS A 10 10.70 -28.46 -60.26
N TYR A 11 9.54 -28.53 -60.93
CA TYR A 11 8.14 -28.71 -60.51
C TYR A 11 7.65 -28.23 -59.13
N HIS A 12 6.77 -27.23 -59.01
CA HIS A 12 5.31 -27.16 -59.28
C HIS A 12 4.47 -28.13 -58.42
N ASN A 13 3.29 -27.86 -57.83
CA ASN A 13 2.41 -26.72 -57.50
C ASN A 13 1.06 -27.37 -57.04
N PHE A 14 0.06 -26.59 -56.59
CA PHE A 14 -1.36 -26.97 -56.37
C PHE A 14 -1.68 -27.77 -55.07
N LEU A 15 -2.74 -27.53 -54.27
CA LEU A 15 -4.08 -26.98 -54.50
C LEU A 15 -4.74 -26.60 -53.17
N THR A 16 -5.59 -25.58 -53.23
CA THR A 16 -6.72 -25.27 -52.35
C THR A 16 -7.90 -26.25 -52.54
N HIS A 17 -8.85 -26.20 -51.58
CA HIS A 17 -10.22 -26.74 -51.57
C HIS A 17 -10.44 -28.20 -51.12
N SER A 18 -11.16 -28.42 -50.00
CA SER A 18 -12.63 -28.63 -49.98
C SER A 18 -13.16 -29.42 -48.77
N LEU A 19 -14.33 -28.95 -48.27
CA LEU A 19 -15.53 -29.68 -47.83
C LEU A 19 -15.56 -30.45 -46.48
N LEU A 20 -16.40 -29.90 -45.58
CA LEU A 20 -17.62 -30.50 -45.03
C LEU A 20 -17.73 -32.03 -44.97
N HIS A 21 -17.92 -32.55 -43.74
CA HIS A 21 -19.04 -33.39 -43.25
C HIS A 21 -18.53 -34.48 -42.29
N SER A 22 -18.86 -34.37 -40.99
CA SER A 22 -19.37 -35.52 -40.24
C SER A 22 -20.08 -35.07 -38.97
N SER A 23 -21.39 -35.24 -39.01
CA SER A 23 -22.36 -35.17 -37.92
C SER A 23 -22.41 -36.50 -37.16
N HIS A 24 -22.43 -36.48 -35.83
CA HIS A 24 -23.19 -37.37 -34.94
C HIS A 24 -23.15 -36.76 -33.53
N ASN A 25 -24.21 -36.09 -33.05
CA ASN A 25 -25.40 -36.61 -32.36
C ASN A 25 -25.18 -37.25 -30.97
N PHE A 26 -25.93 -36.70 -29.99
CA PHE A 26 -26.32 -37.25 -28.67
C PHE A 26 -25.18 -37.40 -27.64
N SER A 27 -25.34 -37.09 -26.35
CA SER A 27 -26.54 -37.08 -25.52
C SER A 27 -26.36 -36.17 -24.30
N SER A 28 -27.44 -35.47 -23.95
CA SER A 28 -27.75 -35.07 -22.58
C SER A 28 -27.78 -36.29 -21.65
N SER A 29 -27.19 -36.19 -20.46
CA SER A 29 -27.56 -36.99 -19.30
C SER A 29 -27.46 -36.17 -18.01
N VAL A 30 -28.63 -35.66 -17.63
CA VAL A 30 -29.09 -35.63 -16.24
C VAL A 30 -28.88 -37.03 -15.64
N PHE A 31 -28.39 -37.13 -14.39
CA PHE A 31 -28.83 -38.09 -13.36
C PHE A 31 -28.03 -37.78 -12.06
N THR A 32 -28.66 -37.08 -11.11
CA THR A 32 -29.26 -37.61 -9.86
C THR A 32 -28.30 -37.88 -8.70
N HIS A 33 -28.65 -37.24 -7.59
CA HIS A 33 -28.46 -37.64 -6.21
C HIS A 33 -28.17 -39.13 -5.95
N ARG A 34 -27.19 -39.37 -5.07
CA ARG A 34 -27.24 -40.50 -4.13
C ARG A 34 -26.80 -40.06 -2.74
N ASN A 35 -27.75 -40.13 -1.81
CA ASN A 35 -27.53 -40.16 -0.37
C ASN A 35 -26.55 -41.28 0.00
N LEU A 36 -25.72 -41.08 1.04
CA LEU A 36 -25.60 -41.98 2.20
C LEU A 36 -24.52 -41.51 3.23
N ARG A 37 -25.02 -41.35 4.47
CA ARG A 37 -24.38 -41.63 5.78
C ARG A 37 -23.44 -40.61 6.44
N ASN A 38 -24.02 -39.92 7.42
CA ASN A 38 -23.65 -39.93 8.83
C ASN A 38 -22.21 -40.34 9.18
N CYS A 39 -21.44 -39.37 9.68
CA CYS A 39 -20.41 -39.64 10.68
C CYS A 39 -20.56 -38.64 11.84
N LYS A 40 -20.96 -39.15 13.01
CA LYS A 40 -20.96 -38.44 14.29
C LYS A 40 -19.52 -38.17 14.70
N VAL A 41 -19.16 -36.92 14.99
CA VAL A 41 -17.99 -36.60 15.82
C VAL A 41 -18.42 -35.57 16.86
N SER A 42 -18.51 -36.02 18.12
CA SER A 42 -18.70 -35.16 19.28
C SER A 42 -17.36 -34.56 19.69
N VAL A 43 -17.28 -33.24 19.85
CA VAL A 43 -16.14 -32.60 20.52
C VAL A 43 -16.61 -32.06 21.87
N ARG A 44 -16.07 -32.69 22.91
CA ARG A 44 -16.30 -32.44 24.33
C ARG A 44 -15.39 -31.28 24.77
N PHE A 45 -15.95 -30.11 25.06
CA PHE A 45 -15.21 -29.05 25.74
C PHE A 45 -14.98 -29.44 27.20
N ARG A 46 -13.72 -29.62 27.60
CA ARG A 46 -13.29 -29.68 29.01
C ARG A 46 -13.10 -28.25 29.51
N THR A 47 -14.02 -27.79 30.36
CA THR A 47 -13.85 -26.64 31.23
C THR A 47 -13.11 -27.08 32.49
N THR A 48 -11.93 -26.52 32.73
CA THR A 48 -11.24 -26.59 34.03
C THR A 48 -11.57 -25.34 34.82
N ALA A 49 -12.50 -25.47 35.76
CA ALA A 49 -12.74 -24.51 36.82
C ALA A 49 -11.67 -24.66 37.91
N LYS A 50 -11.17 -23.53 38.44
CA LYS A 50 -10.50 -23.48 39.74
C LYS A 50 -11.22 -22.45 40.61
N SER A 51 -11.84 -22.94 41.67
CA SER A 51 -12.49 -22.15 42.72
C SER A 51 -11.46 -21.48 43.61
N TYR A 52 -11.76 -20.27 44.11
CA TYR A 52 -11.37 -19.88 45.46
C TYR A 52 -12.50 -19.11 46.14
N LEU A 53 -12.67 -19.44 47.42
CA LEU A 53 -13.78 -19.19 48.33
C LEU A 53 -13.64 -17.85 49.08
N ASN A 54 -14.80 -17.30 49.47
CA ASN A 54 -15.10 -16.56 50.73
C ASN A 54 -14.38 -15.24 51.07
N LYS A 55 -15.18 -14.15 51.18
CA LYS A 55 -15.70 -13.64 52.48
C LYS A 55 -16.56 -12.39 52.28
N VAL A 56 -17.74 -12.38 52.90
CA VAL A 56 -18.55 -11.20 53.26
C VAL A 56 -18.55 -11.10 54.79
N PRO A 57 -18.42 -9.90 55.35
CA PRO A 57 -19.48 -9.32 56.21
C PRO A 57 -19.61 -7.80 55.94
N GLY A 58 -20.70 -7.06 56.16
CA GLY A 58 -22.02 -7.25 56.75
C GLY A 58 -22.66 -5.85 56.99
N VAL A 59 -24.01 -5.82 57.04
CA VAL A 59 -24.88 -4.89 57.83
C VAL A 59 -25.08 -3.41 57.39
N LYS A 60 -26.23 -3.15 56.73
CA LYS A 60 -27.43 -2.25 56.99
C LYS A 60 -27.37 -1.11 58.07
N PRO A 61 -28.36 -0.17 58.22
CA PRO A 61 -29.56 0.16 57.39
C PRO A 61 -29.97 1.68 57.27
N ASP A 62 -31.05 1.93 56.50
CA ASP A 62 -32.16 2.92 56.60
C ASP A 62 -31.95 4.46 56.66
N LYS A 63 -32.73 5.22 55.87
CA LYS A 63 -34.05 5.83 56.27
C LYS A 63 -34.62 6.85 55.27
N SER A 64 -35.97 6.80 55.16
CA SER A 64 -36.98 7.88 54.94
C SER A 64 -36.85 8.82 53.74
N ALA A 65 -37.79 8.82 52.78
CA ALA A 65 -39.18 9.33 52.82
C ALA A 65 -39.27 10.86 52.79
N HIS A 66 -39.91 11.40 51.73
CA HIS A 66 -40.82 12.53 51.84
C HIS A 66 -41.77 12.59 50.63
N ASP A 67 -43.06 12.52 50.95
CA ASP A 67 -44.22 12.80 50.12
C ASP A 67 -44.30 14.28 49.70
N SER A 68 -44.98 14.57 48.59
CA SER A 68 -46.08 15.56 48.59
C SER A 68 -46.83 15.58 47.24
N GLU A 69 -48.15 15.75 47.37
CA GLU A 69 -49.22 15.50 46.41
C GLU A 69 -49.62 16.71 45.54
N SER A 70 -50.46 16.41 44.53
CA SER A 70 -51.60 17.20 44.01
C SER A 70 -51.24 18.38 43.05
N ARG A 71 -52.00 18.74 42.00
CA ARG A 71 -53.44 18.63 41.70
C ARG A 71 -53.73 18.55 40.19
N THR A 72 -54.89 17.97 39.91
CA THR A 72 -55.71 17.94 38.69
C THR A 72 -56.26 19.32 38.30
N GLU A 73 -56.42 19.59 37.01
CA GLU A 73 -57.54 20.41 36.50
C GLU A 73 -57.84 20.06 35.03
N SER A 74 -59.13 20.10 34.71
CA SER A 74 -59.78 19.59 33.50
C SER A 74 -60.66 20.66 32.88
N SER A 75 -60.70 20.75 31.54
CA SER A 75 -61.78 21.28 30.69
C SER A 75 -61.23 21.42 29.25
N SER A 76 -61.96 21.47 28.14
CA SER A 76 -63.20 20.87 27.65
C SER A 76 -63.28 21.27 26.15
N SER A 77 -63.54 20.30 25.27
CA SER A 77 -64.14 20.38 23.91
C SER A 77 -64.29 21.72 23.16
N SER A 78 -63.81 21.76 21.91
CA SER A 78 -64.60 22.28 20.77
C SER A 78 -64.01 21.83 19.41
N ASP A 79 -64.91 21.38 18.56
CA ASP A 79 -64.74 20.80 17.23
C ASP A 79 -64.74 21.91 16.15
N SER A 80 -63.80 21.90 15.20
CA SER A 80 -63.95 22.53 13.87
C SER A 80 -62.77 22.16 12.98
N GLY A 81 -63.02 21.33 11.96
CA GLY A 81 -62.03 20.97 10.95
C GLY A 81 -61.79 22.09 9.93
N VAL A 82 -60.51 22.34 9.59
CA VAL A 82 -60.05 22.92 8.32
C VAL A 82 -58.62 22.43 8.04
N ASN A 83 -58.46 21.63 6.98
CA ASN A 83 -57.28 21.42 6.11
C ASN A 83 -55.86 21.38 6.73
N ASN A 84 -55.31 20.19 6.91
CA ASN A 84 -53.85 19.97 6.96
C ASN A 84 -53.27 20.11 5.54
N PRO A 85 -52.20 20.90 5.31
CA PRO A 85 -51.34 20.70 4.15
C PRO A 85 -50.52 19.41 4.33
N ASP A 86 -50.23 18.73 3.22
CA ASP A 86 -49.41 17.51 3.17
C ASP A 86 -48.10 17.66 3.97
N PRO A 87 -47.59 16.60 4.62
CA PRO A 87 -46.28 16.65 5.23
C PRO A 87 -45.21 16.79 4.14
N ASP A 88 -44.42 17.86 4.23
CA ASP A 88 -43.22 18.05 3.41
C ASP A 88 -42.37 16.77 3.40
N PRO A 89 -41.78 16.38 2.25
CA PRO A 89 -40.87 15.25 2.21
C PRO A 89 -39.69 15.53 3.15
N PRO A 90 -39.14 14.50 3.85
CA PRO A 90 -38.08 14.73 4.82
C PRO A 90 -36.89 15.39 4.13
N LEU A 91 -36.48 16.55 4.66
CA LEU A 91 -35.27 17.24 4.22
C LEU A 91 -34.12 16.25 4.19
N ARG A 92 -33.49 16.10 3.02
CA ARG A 92 -32.25 15.36 2.86
C ARG A 92 -31.25 15.86 3.92
N PRO A 93 -30.67 15.00 4.76
CA PRO A 93 -29.61 15.45 5.65
C PRO A 93 -28.45 15.97 4.79
N SER A 94 -28.03 17.20 5.07
CA SER A 94 -26.89 17.83 4.41
C SER A 94 -25.64 16.96 4.61
N LEU A 95 -24.83 16.82 3.55
CA LEU A 95 -23.55 16.08 3.58
C LEU A 95 -22.60 16.56 4.69
N TRP A 96 -22.84 17.76 5.24
CA TRP A 96 -22.04 18.39 6.28
C TRP A 96 -22.38 17.96 7.71
N ASN A 97 -23.58 17.40 7.96
CA ASN A 97 -23.95 16.92 9.30
C ASN A 97 -23.28 15.59 9.68
N SER A 98 -22.56 14.94 8.76
CA SER A 98 -21.72 13.76 9.04
C SER A 98 -20.33 14.10 9.58
N ALA A 99 -19.95 15.39 9.67
CA ALA A 99 -18.66 15.81 10.19
C ALA A 99 -18.63 16.06 11.71
N SER A 100 -19.79 16.15 12.37
CA SER A 100 -19.89 16.39 13.82
C SER A 100 -19.23 15.32 14.73
N PRO A 101 -19.15 14.01 14.37
CA PRO A 101 -18.49 13.03 15.24
C PRO A 101 -16.97 13.12 15.24
N ILE A 102 -16.35 13.85 14.31
CA ILE A 102 -14.89 13.92 14.16
C ILE A 102 -14.26 14.87 15.19
N LEU A 103 -15.03 15.87 15.66
CA LEU A 103 -14.57 16.94 16.55
C LEU A 103 -14.97 16.76 18.02
N GLU A 104 -15.98 15.94 18.33
CA GLU A 104 -16.38 15.68 19.72
C GLU A 104 -15.49 14.60 20.38
N GLY A 105 -14.50 15.08 21.15
CA GLY A 105 -13.89 14.31 22.23
C GLY A 105 -12.79 13.34 21.83
N PHE A 106 -11.55 13.83 21.77
CA PHE A 106 -10.37 12.96 21.79
C PHE A 106 -10.21 12.38 23.21
N LYS A 107 -10.98 11.34 23.53
CA LYS A 107 -10.70 10.48 24.69
C LYS A 107 -9.81 9.34 24.22
N VAL A 108 -8.69 9.14 24.91
CA VAL A 108 -7.81 7.98 24.70
C VAL A 108 -8.52 6.76 25.29
N ASP A 109 -9.49 6.25 24.52
CA ASP A 109 -10.27 5.07 24.87
C ASP A 109 -9.44 3.79 24.65
N GLY A 110 -9.93 2.65 25.15
CA GLY A 110 -9.24 1.35 25.01
C GLY A 110 -8.84 1.03 23.55
N LEU A 111 -9.72 1.35 22.59
CA LEU A 111 -9.48 1.12 21.16
C LEU A 111 -8.33 1.98 20.61
N VAL A 112 -8.19 3.24 21.03
CA VAL A 112 -7.08 4.11 20.61
C VAL A 112 -5.75 3.54 21.10
N ARG A 113 -5.71 3.05 22.34
CA ARG A 113 -4.52 2.41 22.92
C ARG A 113 -4.15 1.11 22.19
N GLU A 114 -5.14 0.30 21.82
CA GLU A 114 -4.94 -0.91 21.00
C GLU A 114 -4.33 -0.56 19.64
N ILE A 115 -4.91 0.41 18.92
CA ILE A 115 -4.40 0.87 17.62
C ILE A 115 -2.97 1.37 17.73
N LEU A 116 -2.67 2.25 18.71
CA LEU A 116 -1.33 2.80 18.91
C LEU A 116 -0.30 1.75 19.31
N SER A 117 -0.70 0.71 20.05
CA SER A 117 0.20 -0.39 20.44
C SER A 117 0.70 -1.21 19.25
N VAL A 118 -0.04 -1.22 18.14
CA VAL A 118 0.34 -1.87 16.88
C VAL A 118 1.02 -0.88 15.93
N ALA A 119 0.48 0.33 15.82
CA ALA A 119 1.00 1.35 14.91
C ALA A 119 2.41 1.82 15.28
N LEU A 120 2.72 2.00 16.56
CA LEU A 120 4.02 2.55 16.99
C LEU A 120 5.21 1.62 16.66
N PRO A 121 5.17 0.31 16.96
CA PRO A 121 6.22 -0.61 16.53
C PRO A 121 6.31 -0.72 15.00
N ALA A 122 5.18 -0.69 14.29
CA ALA A 122 5.17 -0.70 12.83
C ALA A 122 5.80 0.57 12.24
N ALA A 123 5.58 1.73 12.86
CA ALA A 123 6.17 3.00 12.45
C ALA A 123 7.68 2.97 12.58
N LEU A 124 8.22 2.43 13.68
CA LEU A 124 9.66 2.26 13.85
C LEU A 124 10.27 1.33 12.79
N ALA A 125 9.56 0.26 12.44
CA ALA A 125 10.01 -0.67 11.40
C ALA A 125 10.00 -0.03 10.00
N LEU A 126 8.93 0.70 9.66
CA LEU A 126 8.78 1.35 8.35
C LEU A 126 9.59 2.63 8.20
N ALA A 127 9.96 3.29 9.29
CA ALA A 127 10.79 4.49 9.27
C ALA A 127 12.27 4.19 8.93
N SER A 128 12.71 2.93 9.01
CA SER A 128 14.09 2.54 8.72
C SER A 128 14.55 2.95 7.31
N ASP A 129 13.75 2.66 6.28
CA ASP A 129 14.12 2.96 4.88
C ASP A 129 14.15 4.46 4.59
N PRO A 130 13.13 5.25 4.97
CA PRO A 130 13.17 6.68 4.72
C PRO A 130 14.22 7.41 5.56
N ILE A 131 14.51 6.96 6.79
CA ILE A 131 15.59 7.56 7.59
C ILE A 131 16.93 7.36 6.89
N ALA A 132 17.19 6.16 6.36
CA ALA A 132 18.40 5.92 5.57
C ALA A 132 18.44 6.82 4.33
N SER A 133 17.32 6.95 3.60
CA SER A 133 17.27 7.83 2.43
C SER A 133 17.48 9.31 2.78
N LEU A 134 17.05 9.77 3.96
CA LEU A 134 17.34 11.11 4.46
C LEU A 134 18.83 11.30 4.77
N ILE A 135 19.47 10.28 5.35
CA ILE A 135 20.92 10.29 5.63
C ILE A 135 21.71 10.37 4.30
N ASP A 136 21.37 9.56 3.31
CA ASP A 136 22.02 9.59 1.99
C ASP A 136 21.84 10.97 1.33
N THR A 137 20.62 11.50 1.38
CA THR A 137 20.30 12.84 0.85
C THR A 137 21.12 13.92 1.55
N ALA A 138 21.34 13.79 2.86
CA ALA A 138 22.15 14.72 3.63
C ALA A 138 23.63 14.65 3.26
N PHE A 139 24.20 13.45 3.11
CA PHE A 139 25.61 13.33 2.70
C PHE A 139 25.83 13.82 1.27
N VAL A 140 24.97 13.45 0.32
CA VAL A 140 25.06 13.94 -1.06
C VAL A 140 24.86 15.45 -1.12
N GLY A 141 23.94 16.01 -0.33
CA GLY A 141 23.67 17.46 -0.34
C GLY A 141 24.81 18.33 0.21
N HIS A 142 25.80 17.72 0.87
CA HIS A 142 27.05 18.37 1.26
C HIS A 142 28.14 18.32 0.17
N LEU A 143 27.96 17.55 -0.91
CA LEU A 143 28.83 17.64 -2.09
C LEU A 143 28.54 18.91 -2.89
N GLY A 144 27.25 19.21 -3.06
CA GLY A 144 26.79 20.36 -3.82
C GLY A 144 25.35 20.22 -4.29
N SER A 145 24.80 21.34 -4.77
CA SER A 145 23.43 21.39 -5.30
C SER A 145 23.27 20.62 -6.61
N VAL A 146 24.32 20.59 -7.44
CA VAL A 146 24.32 19.84 -8.71
C VAL A 146 24.26 18.33 -8.46
N GLU A 147 25.06 17.83 -7.51
CA GLU A 147 25.13 16.43 -7.14
C GLU A 147 23.82 15.97 -6.51
N LEU A 148 23.24 16.77 -5.60
CA LEU A 148 21.96 16.45 -4.97
C LEU A 148 20.81 16.39 -5.98
N ALA A 149 20.78 17.34 -6.92
CA ALA A 149 19.80 17.34 -8.00
C ALA A 149 19.94 16.13 -8.90
N ALA A 150 21.18 15.79 -9.27
CA ALA A 150 21.50 14.63 -10.08
C ALA A 150 21.05 13.32 -9.42
N VAL A 151 21.38 13.11 -8.13
CA VAL A 151 20.93 11.94 -7.37
C VAL A 151 19.41 11.88 -7.29
N GLY A 152 18.74 13.01 -7.02
CA GLY A 152 17.27 13.05 -6.91
C GLY A 152 16.55 12.62 -8.19
N VAL A 153 17.01 13.12 -9.34
CA VAL A 153 16.43 12.75 -10.63
C VAL A 153 16.73 11.30 -10.98
N SER A 154 17.98 10.88 -10.85
CA SER A 154 18.39 9.50 -11.15
C SER A 154 17.69 8.48 -10.26
N ALA A 155 17.56 8.75 -8.96
CA ALA A 155 16.82 7.90 -8.04
C ALA A 155 15.33 7.83 -8.40
N SER A 156 14.71 8.94 -8.80
CA SER A 156 13.29 8.98 -9.20
C SER A 156 13.02 8.15 -10.45
N VAL A 157 13.91 8.21 -11.44
CA VAL A 157 13.83 7.38 -12.66
C VAL A 157 14.07 5.92 -12.33
N PHE A 158 15.16 5.62 -11.61
CA PHE A 158 15.50 4.26 -11.21
C PHE A 158 14.32 3.63 -10.48
N ASN A 159 13.75 4.32 -9.49
CA ASN A 159 12.58 3.84 -8.75
C ASN A 159 11.37 3.59 -9.66
N LEU A 160 11.08 4.45 -10.63
CA LEU A 160 9.97 4.21 -11.57
C LEU A 160 10.20 2.96 -12.42
N VAL A 161 11.39 2.83 -13.00
CA VAL A 161 11.78 1.68 -13.84
C VAL A 161 11.77 0.40 -13.00
N SER A 162 12.44 0.40 -11.84
CA SER A 162 12.46 -0.74 -10.94
C SER A 162 11.06 -1.15 -10.50
N LYS A 163 10.18 -0.20 -10.13
CA LYS A 163 8.82 -0.52 -9.68
C LYS A 163 7.95 -1.06 -10.81
N LEU A 164 8.17 -0.62 -12.06
CA LEU A 164 7.51 -1.14 -13.26
C LEU A 164 7.74 -2.64 -13.44
N PHE A 165 8.98 -3.09 -13.26
CA PHE A 165 9.36 -4.49 -13.47
C PHE A 165 9.21 -5.36 -12.21
N ASN A 166 9.49 -4.80 -11.03
CA ASN A 166 9.67 -5.61 -9.81
C ASN A 166 8.38 -5.86 -9.03
N ILE A 167 7.39 -4.96 -9.07
CA ILE A 167 6.10 -5.17 -8.37
C ILE A 167 5.33 -6.38 -8.93
N PRO A 168 5.17 -6.53 -10.26
CA PRO A 168 4.52 -7.72 -10.82
C PRO A 168 5.21 -9.02 -10.36
N LEU A 169 6.54 -9.04 -10.37
CA LEU A 169 7.33 -10.19 -9.97
C LEU A 169 7.14 -10.55 -8.47
N LEU A 170 7.14 -9.55 -7.59
CA LEU A 170 6.90 -9.74 -6.16
C LEU A 170 5.52 -10.40 -5.91
N ASN A 171 4.49 -9.93 -6.61
CA ASN A 171 3.12 -10.44 -6.48
C ASN A 171 3.01 -11.89 -6.96
N VAL A 172 3.63 -12.22 -8.09
CA VAL A 172 3.70 -13.59 -8.63
C VAL A 172 4.42 -14.51 -7.65
N THR A 173 5.59 -14.09 -7.15
CA THR A 173 6.41 -14.87 -6.22
C THR A 173 5.67 -15.17 -4.92
N THR A 174 5.07 -14.15 -4.30
CA THR A 174 4.33 -14.30 -3.04
C THR A 174 3.14 -15.27 -3.20
N SER A 175 2.43 -15.19 -4.33
CA SER A 175 1.26 -16.03 -4.61
C SER A 175 1.63 -17.50 -4.83
N PHE A 176 2.67 -17.77 -5.62
CA PHE A 176 3.13 -19.15 -5.87
C PHE A 176 3.61 -19.83 -4.60
N VAL A 177 4.42 -19.14 -3.80
CA VAL A 177 4.95 -19.69 -2.55
C VAL A 177 3.81 -19.97 -1.55
N ALA A 178 2.84 -19.06 -1.45
CA ALA A 178 1.69 -19.25 -0.56
C ALA A 178 0.79 -20.41 -1.00
N GLU A 179 0.51 -20.54 -2.31
CA GLU A 179 -0.28 -21.65 -2.88
C GLU A 179 0.39 -23.00 -2.61
N GLU A 180 1.68 -23.13 -2.95
CA GLU A 180 2.43 -24.38 -2.79
C GLU A 180 2.55 -24.79 -1.31
N GLN A 181 2.76 -23.83 -0.40
CA GLN A 181 2.79 -24.11 1.03
C GLN A 181 1.40 -24.54 1.58
N ALA A 182 0.31 -24.02 1.04
CA ALA A 182 -1.04 -24.44 1.43
C ALA A 182 -1.36 -25.87 0.98
N LEU A 183 -0.92 -26.26 -0.22
CA LEU A 183 -1.04 -27.63 -0.74
C LEU A 183 -0.26 -28.63 0.13
N LEU A 184 1.00 -28.31 0.45
CA LEU A 184 1.85 -29.16 1.32
C LEU A 184 1.27 -29.37 2.73
N LYS A 185 0.53 -28.39 3.27
CA LYS A 185 -0.18 -28.52 4.56
C LYS A 185 -1.45 -29.39 4.48
N THR A 186 -2.08 -29.45 3.31
CA THR A 186 -3.33 -30.20 3.09
C THR A 186 -3.04 -31.68 2.85
N ASP A 187 -1.90 -32.01 2.21
CA ASP A 187 -1.47 -33.38 1.93
C ASP A 187 -0.82 -34.10 3.14
N GLY A 188 -1.00 -33.60 4.36
CA GLY A 188 -0.65 -34.33 5.58
C GLY A 188 0.85 -34.40 5.92
N GLY A 189 1.69 -33.55 5.30
CA GLY A 189 3.13 -33.47 5.57
C GLY A 189 3.50 -32.84 6.91
N ALA A 190 2.88 -33.26 8.02
CA ALA A 190 3.31 -32.90 9.36
C ALA A 190 4.47 -33.83 9.78
N GLY A 191 5.71 -33.40 9.56
CA GLY A 191 6.84 -33.98 10.31
C GLY A 191 8.17 -34.22 9.60
N GLN A 192 8.69 -33.31 8.76
CA GLN A 192 10.11 -33.36 8.41
C GLN A 192 10.83 -32.08 8.79
N HIS A 193 11.79 -32.21 9.71
CA HIS A 193 12.82 -31.22 10.04
C HIS A 193 13.86 -31.09 8.90
N GLY A 194 13.43 -31.21 7.63
CA GLY A 194 14.25 -31.06 6.43
C GLY A 194 13.94 -29.76 5.70
N LYS A 195 14.87 -29.32 4.84
CA LYS A 195 14.63 -28.17 3.96
C LYS A 195 13.38 -28.41 3.10
N ILE A 196 12.51 -27.41 3.02
CA ILE A 196 11.29 -27.50 2.21
C ILE A 196 11.70 -27.44 0.74
N ILE A 197 11.12 -28.30 -0.10
CA ILE A 197 11.36 -28.30 -1.54
C ILE A 197 10.21 -27.52 -2.19
N LEU A 198 10.51 -26.34 -2.75
CA LEU A 198 9.55 -25.55 -3.52
C LEU A 198 10.20 -25.11 -4.84
N PRO A 199 9.89 -25.78 -5.97
CA PRO A 199 10.31 -25.34 -7.30
C PRO A 199 9.88 -23.90 -7.61
N SER A 200 8.77 -23.41 -7.04
CA SER A 200 8.31 -22.03 -7.22
C SER A 200 9.32 -20.99 -6.74
N ILE A 201 10.07 -21.31 -5.68
CA ILE A 201 11.09 -20.42 -5.12
C ILE A 201 12.26 -20.31 -6.08
N SER A 202 12.76 -21.44 -6.58
CA SER A 202 13.81 -21.46 -7.60
C SER A 202 13.41 -20.73 -8.88
N THR A 203 12.18 -20.95 -9.36
CA THR A 203 11.64 -20.24 -10.52
C THR A 203 11.56 -18.73 -10.29
N SER A 204 11.05 -18.30 -9.13
CA SER A 204 10.98 -16.87 -8.79
C SER A 204 12.35 -16.21 -8.72
N LEU A 205 13.35 -16.92 -8.18
CA LEU A 205 14.71 -16.41 -8.03
C LEU A 205 15.46 -16.37 -9.37
N ALA A 206 15.23 -17.36 -10.25
CA ALA A 206 15.76 -17.36 -11.61
C ALA A 206 15.16 -16.21 -12.45
N LEU A 207 13.83 -16.01 -12.37
CA LEU A 207 13.16 -14.88 -13.01
C LEU A 207 13.64 -13.54 -12.45
N ALA A 208 13.81 -13.43 -11.12
CA ALA A 208 14.34 -12.23 -10.47
C ALA A 208 15.75 -11.89 -10.94
N THR A 209 16.61 -12.90 -11.05
CA THR A 209 17.99 -12.73 -11.52
C THR A 209 18.01 -12.27 -12.98
N GLY A 210 17.24 -12.95 -13.85
CA GLY A 210 17.15 -12.58 -15.27
C GLY A 210 16.59 -11.17 -15.48
N LEU A 211 15.51 -10.83 -14.77
CA LEU A 211 14.88 -9.50 -14.84
C LEU A 211 15.80 -8.42 -14.29
N GLY A 212 16.46 -8.66 -13.16
CA GLY A 212 17.38 -7.70 -12.56
C GLY A 212 18.62 -7.44 -13.40
N ILE A 213 19.16 -8.47 -14.08
CA ILE A 213 20.25 -8.30 -15.06
C ILE A 213 19.75 -7.51 -16.28
N ALA A 214 18.56 -7.84 -16.80
CA ALA A 214 17.98 -7.10 -17.92
C ALA A 214 17.72 -5.63 -17.57
N GLU A 215 17.23 -5.36 -16.36
CA GLU A 215 17.04 -4.01 -15.82
C GLU A 215 18.39 -3.28 -15.70
N ALA A 216 19.42 -3.92 -15.13
CA ALA A 216 20.75 -3.34 -15.01
C ALA A 216 21.32 -2.93 -16.38
N ILE A 217 21.19 -3.80 -17.39
CA ILE A 217 21.63 -3.52 -18.76
C ILE A 217 20.80 -2.37 -19.34
N ALA A 218 19.47 -2.45 -19.28
CA ALA A 218 18.59 -1.45 -19.85
C ALA A 218 18.81 -0.05 -19.25
N VAL A 219 19.00 0.05 -17.93
CA VAL A 219 19.25 1.32 -17.24
C VAL A 219 20.66 1.83 -17.51
N SER A 220 21.68 0.95 -17.55
CA SER A 220 23.06 1.36 -17.82
C SER A 220 23.23 1.93 -19.23
N PHE A 221 22.71 1.23 -20.25
CA PHE A 221 22.80 1.68 -21.64
C PHE A 221 21.75 2.73 -22.00
N GLY A 222 20.61 2.74 -21.31
CA GLY A 222 19.53 3.68 -21.51
C GLY A 222 19.63 4.95 -20.67
N SER A 223 20.67 5.13 -19.85
CA SER A 223 20.79 6.24 -18.90
C SER A 223 20.64 7.61 -19.57
N SER A 224 21.25 7.80 -20.74
CA SER A 224 21.13 9.06 -21.49
C SER A 224 19.70 9.30 -21.99
N PHE A 225 19.08 8.31 -22.62
CA PHE A 225 17.67 8.40 -23.04
C PHE A 225 16.74 8.69 -21.86
N LEU A 226 16.99 8.05 -20.72
CA LEU A 226 16.21 8.27 -19.51
C LEU A 226 16.36 9.71 -18.98
N MET A 227 17.58 10.28 -19.00
CA MET A 227 17.78 11.68 -18.65
C MET A 227 17.10 12.65 -19.64
N ASP A 228 17.04 12.31 -20.93
CA ASP A 228 16.27 13.08 -21.92
C ASP A 228 14.78 13.07 -21.61
N THR A 229 14.23 11.90 -21.23
CA THR A 229 12.81 11.80 -20.86
C THR A 229 12.47 12.61 -19.60
N MET A 230 13.43 12.74 -18.66
CA MET A 230 13.29 13.63 -17.51
C MET A 230 13.39 15.11 -17.88
N GLY A 231 13.78 15.44 -19.12
CA GLY A 231 13.91 16.81 -19.60
C GLY A 231 15.19 17.51 -19.15
N ILE A 232 16.23 16.75 -18.80
CA ILE A 232 17.55 17.31 -18.49
C ILE A 232 18.29 17.55 -19.80
N THR A 233 18.54 18.81 -20.14
CA THR A 233 19.29 19.18 -21.36
C THR A 233 20.74 18.75 -21.28
N ALA A 234 21.38 18.53 -22.44
CA ALA A 234 22.79 18.14 -22.52
C ALA A 234 23.74 19.20 -21.91
N ASP A 235 23.37 20.47 -21.99
CA ASP A 235 24.16 21.59 -21.43
C ASP A 235 23.97 21.76 -19.92
N SER A 236 23.06 21.01 -19.30
CA SER A 236 22.80 21.12 -17.87
C SER A 236 23.97 20.54 -17.06
N PRO A 237 24.48 21.25 -16.05
CA PRO A 237 25.60 20.77 -15.23
C PRO A 237 25.27 19.50 -14.45
N MET A 238 23.98 19.18 -14.26
CA MET A 238 23.55 17.96 -13.57
C MET A 238 23.49 16.72 -14.48
N ARG A 239 23.63 16.86 -15.81
CA ARG A 239 23.45 15.74 -16.75
C ARG A 239 24.48 14.64 -16.54
N THR A 240 25.76 14.98 -16.58
CA THR A 240 26.85 14.01 -16.43
C THR A 240 26.84 13.34 -15.05
N PRO A 241 26.70 14.07 -13.91
CA PRO A 241 26.57 13.43 -12.61
C PRO A 241 25.34 12.53 -12.49
N ALA A 242 24.21 12.90 -13.11
CA ALA A 242 22.98 12.10 -13.08
C ALA A 242 23.14 10.78 -13.84
N GLU A 243 23.71 10.81 -15.06
CA GLU A 243 24.01 9.61 -15.84
C GLU A 243 25.01 8.70 -15.12
N GLN A 244 26.05 9.29 -14.52
CA GLN A 244 27.05 8.55 -13.76
C GLN A 244 26.40 7.85 -12.56
N PHE A 245 25.61 8.58 -11.75
CA PHE A 245 24.91 7.98 -10.62
C PHE A 245 23.94 6.89 -11.08
N LEU A 246 23.14 7.13 -12.12
CA LEU A 246 22.15 6.18 -12.63
C LEU A 246 22.80 4.90 -13.14
N THR A 247 23.92 5.02 -13.86
CA THR A 247 24.67 3.87 -14.39
C THR A 247 25.29 3.05 -13.27
N MET A 248 25.88 3.71 -12.27
CA MET A 248 26.41 3.01 -11.09
C MET A 248 25.29 2.34 -10.29
N ARG A 249 24.14 3.02 -10.15
CA ARG A 249 22.97 2.51 -9.45
C ARG A 249 22.34 1.29 -10.12
N ALA A 250 22.44 1.19 -11.46
CA ALA A 250 21.94 0.07 -12.24
C ALA A 250 22.55 -1.27 -11.82
N PHE A 251 23.80 -1.30 -11.36
CA PHE A 251 24.44 -2.50 -10.82
C PHE A 251 23.76 -3.03 -9.54
N GLY A 252 22.98 -2.21 -8.85
CA GLY A 252 22.18 -2.63 -7.69
C GLY A 252 20.87 -3.32 -8.07
N ALA A 253 20.36 -3.12 -9.30
CA ALA A 253 19.08 -3.69 -9.74
C ALA A 253 19.00 -5.21 -9.53
N PRO A 254 20.00 -6.05 -9.90
CA PRO A 254 19.95 -7.49 -9.67
C PRO A 254 19.75 -7.84 -8.19
N ALA A 255 20.46 -7.16 -7.29
CA ALA A 255 20.32 -7.39 -5.85
C ALA A 255 18.93 -6.97 -5.33
N VAL A 256 18.40 -5.84 -5.80
CA VAL A 256 17.05 -5.37 -5.45
C VAL A 256 15.99 -6.38 -5.86
N VAL A 257 16.02 -6.87 -7.10
CA VAL A 257 14.99 -7.79 -7.61
C VAL A 257 15.06 -9.13 -6.86
N ILE A 258 16.26 -9.65 -6.63
CA ILE A 258 16.49 -10.86 -5.83
C ILE A 258 16.00 -10.69 -4.39
N ALA A 259 16.33 -9.57 -3.76
CA ALA A 259 15.89 -9.26 -2.41
C ALA A 259 14.35 -9.20 -2.36
N LEU A 260 13.70 -8.54 -3.32
CA LEU A 260 12.24 -8.46 -3.39
C LEU A 260 11.58 -9.84 -3.57
N ALA A 261 12.08 -10.68 -4.48
CA ALA A 261 11.57 -12.04 -4.66
C ALA A 261 11.71 -12.87 -3.37
N THR A 262 12.85 -12.76 -2.71
CA THR A 262 13.11 -13.46 -1.44
C THR A 262 12.23 -12.92 -0.30
N GLN A 263 12.00 -11.61 -0.25
CA GLN A 263 11.06 -11.00 0.70
C GLN A 263 9.62 -11.49 0.47
N GLY A 264 9.18 -11.57 -0.78
CA GLY A 264 7.87 -12.15 -1.14
C GLY A 264 7.73 -13.60 -0.65
N THR A 265 8.81 -14.37 -0.78
CA THR A 265 8.89 -15.75 -0.27
C THR A 265 8.75 -15.80 1.26
N PHE A 266 9.52 -15.00 2.00
CA PHE A 266 9.42 -14.93 3.47
C PHE A 266 8.06 -14.44 3.95
N ARG A 267 7.45 -13.46 3.26
CA ARG A 267 6.08 -13.01 3.54
C ARG A 267 5.06 -14.12 3.31
N GLY A 268 5.22 -14.92 2.24
CA GLY A 268 4.44 -16.14 2.01
C GLY A 268 4.54 -17.14 3.18
N PHE A 269 5.76 -17.31 3.72
CA PHE A 269 6.01 -18.10 4.93
C PHE A 269 5.49 -17.46 6.23
N LYS A 270 4.91 -16.25 6.17
CA LYS A 270 4.49 -15.43 7.31
C LYS A 270 5.65 -15.02 8.24
N ASP A 271 6.88 -15.00 7.73
CA ASP A 271 8.05 -14.48 8.44
C ASP A 271 8.34 -13.04 7.97
N THR A 272 7.90 -12.06 8.75
CA THR A 272 8.13 -10.64 8.46
C THR A 272 9.38 -10.07 9.15
N LYS A 273 9.98 -10.83 10.09
CA LYS A 273 11.13 -10.36 10.88
C LYS A 273 12.43 -10.50 10.10
N THR A 274 12.62 -11.63 9.43
CA THR A 274 13.84 -11.88 8.66
C THR A 274 14.09 -10.80 7.59
N PRO A 275 13.09 -10.44 6.75
CA PRO A 275 13.17 -9.27 5.86
C PRO A 275 13.57 -7.97 6.54
N LEU A 276 12.93 -7.65 7.66
CA LEU A 276 13.15 -6.40 8.36
C LEU A 276 14.60 -6.28 8.88
N TYR A 277 15.15 -7.34 9.47
CA TYR A 277 16.54 -7.33 9.95
C TYR A 277 17.56 -7.21 8.82
N ALA A 278 17.31 -7.88 7.68
CA ALA A 278 18.20 -7.78 6.53
C ALA A 278 18.25 -6.35 5.99
N VAL A 279 17.08 -5.74 5.76
CA VAL A 279 16.95 -4.35 5.27
C VAL A 279 17.55 -3.36 6.26
N GLY A 280 17.23 -3.46 7.55
CA GLY A 280 17.79 -2.58 8.58
C GLY A 280 19.32 -2.65 8.67
N THR A 281 19.89 -3.86 8.53
CA THR A 281 21.35 -4.05 8.51
C THR A 281 21.98 -3.45 7.25
N GLY A 282 21.34 -3.63 6.09
CA GLY A 282 21.79 -3.02 4.83
C GLY A 282 21.77 -1.51 4.88
N ASN A 283 20.67 -0.91 5.34
CA ASN A 283 20.54 0.54 5.47
C ASN A 283 21.56 1.12 6.47
N LEU A 284 21.82 0.42 7.58
CA LEU A 284 22.86 0.83 8.52
C LEU A 284 24.25 0.79 7.87
N LEU A 285 24.54 -0.26 7.09
CA LEU A 285 25.78 -0.34 6.34
C LEU A 285 25.89 0.81 5.32
N ASN A 286 24.80 1.13 4.61
CA ASN A 286 24.76 2.22 3.64
C ASN A 286 25.10 3.56 4.31
N ALA A 287 24.45 3.87 5.43
CA ALA A 287 24.70 5.08 6.20
C ALA A 287 26.15 5.20 6.72
N ILE A 288 26.83 4.07 6.95
CA ILE A 288 28.25 4.04 7.33
C ILE A 288 29.17 4.18 6.11
N LEU A 289 28.83 3.50 5.00
CA LEU A 289 29.64 3.51 3.78
C LEU A 289 29.57 4.85 3.05
N ASP A 290 28.44 5.55 3.11
CA ASP A 290 28.25 6.85 2.48
C ASP A 290 29.37 7.85 2.82
N PRO A 291 29.60 8.24 4.09
CA PRO A 291 30.64 9.20 4.41
C PRO A 291 32.05 8.71 4.07
N ILE A 292 32.27 7.38 4.14
CA ILE A 292 33.56 6.76 3.80
C ILE A 292 33.82 6.88 2.30
N LEU A 293 32.88 6.45 1.46
CA LEU A 293 33.08 6.42 0.01
C LEU A 293 32.96 7.80 -0.62
N ILE A 294 32.04 8.64 -0.12
CA ILE A 294 31.81 9.99 -0.63
C ILE A 294 33.00 10.89 -0.31
N PHE A 295 33.37 11.01 0.98
CA PHE A 295 34.36 12.01 1.43
C PHE A 295 35.75 11.42 1.65
N PHE A 296 35.88 10.29 2.35
CA PHE A 296 37.20 9.73 2.69
C PHE A 296 37.92 9.12 1.48
N CYS A 297 37.21 8.35 0.65
CA CYS A 297 37.74 7.82 -0.61
C CYS A 297 37.66 8.82 -1.77
N GLY A 298 36.93 9.92 -1.60
CA GLY A 298 36.79 10.97 -2.62
C GLY A 298 36.04 10.53 -3.89
N PHE A 299 35.17 9.51 -3.82
CA PHE A 299 34.38 9.08 -4.98
C PHE A 299 33.15 9.97 -5.26
N GLY A 300 32.86 10.95 -4.38
CA GLY A 300 31.77 11.90 -4.57
C GLY A 300 30.44 11.19 -4.81
N ILE A 301 29.72 11.60 -5.87
CA ILE A 301 28.41 11.03 -6.23
C ILE A 301 28.48 9.53 -6.56
N SER A 302 29.59 9.04 -7.11
CA SER A 302 29.76 7.60 -7.36
C SER A 302 29.89 6.81 -6.06
N GLY A 303 30.46 7.42 -5.03
CA GLY A 303 30.56 6.83 -3.70
C GLY A 303 29.19 6.50 -3.11
N ALA A 304 28.23 7.42 -3.22
CA ALA A 304 26.86 7.21 -2.76
C ALA A 304 26.16 6.06 -3.52
N ALA A 305 26.32 6.00 -4.85
CA ALA A 305 25.78 4.91 -5.64
C ALA A 305 26.39 3.55 -5.25
N ILE A 306 27.72 3.48 -5.11
CA ILE A 306 28.43 2.26 -4.72
C ILE A 306 28.02 1.81 -3.31
N ALA A 307 27.91 2.72 -2.36
CA ALA A 307 27.45 2.42 -0.99
C ALA A 307 26.05 1.78 -0.99
N THR A 308 25.14 2.33 -1.79
CA THR A 308 23.78 1.79 -1.96
C THR A 308 23.85 0.37 -2.57
N VAL A 309 24.61 0.19 -3.65
CA VAL A 309 24.74 -1.10 -4.34
C VAL A 309 25.32 -2.18 -3.40
N ILE A 310 26.40 -1.87 -2.68
CA ILE A 310 27.00 -2.81 -1.71
C ILE A 310 25.97 -3.22 -0.65
N SER A 311 25.20 -2.26 -0.15
CA SER A 311 24.18 -2.49 0.88
C SER A 311 23.04 -3.37 0.37
N GLU A 312 22.61 -3.19 -0.88
CA GLU A 312 21.61 -4.06 -1.51
C GLU A 312 22.10 -5.48 -1.71
N TYR A 313 23.35 -5.66 -2.12
CA TYR A 313 23.97 -6.98 -2.21
C TYR A 313 24.09 -7.64 -0.83
N LEU A 314 24.36 -6.88 0.23
CA LEU A 314 24.32 -7.41 1.58
C LEU A 314 22.90 -7.88 1.96
N ILE A 315 21.88 -7.05 1.70
CA ILE A 315 20.48 -7.41 1.96
C ILE A 315 20.12 -8.71 1.23
N ALA A 316 20.39 -8.77 -0.08
CA ALA A 316 20.14 -9.94 -0.90
C ALA A 316 20.87 -11.18 -0.35
N SER A 317 22.14 -11.03 0.05
CA SER A 317 22.96 -12.12 0.59
C SER A 317 22.43 -12.65 1.91
N ILE A 318 22.06 -11.79 2.86
CA ILE A 318 21.47 -12.19 4.14
C ILE A 318 20.17 -12.96 3.90
N LEU A 319 19.32 -12.45 3.00
CA LEU A 319 18.04 -13.07 2.67
C LEU A 319 18.21 -14.44 2.00
N LEU A 320 19.12 -14.55 1.03
CA LEU A 320 19.41 -15.81 0.35
C LEU A 320 20.04 -16.83 1.29
N PHE A 321 20.93 -16.41 2.19
CA PHE A 321 21.51 -17.28 3.20
C PHE A 321 20.42 -17.85 4.13
N LYS A 322 19.55 -16.98 4.64
CA LYS A 322 18.41 -17.38 5.49
C LYS A 322 17.38 -18.23 4.74
N LEU A 323 17.21 -18.01 3.45
CA LEU A 323 16.34 -18.81 2.60
C LEU A 323 16.92 -20.21 2.39
N ASN A 324 18.23 -20.32 2.12
CA ASN A 324 18.93 -21.58 1.94
C ASN A 324 18.91 -22.45 3.20
N GLU A 325 18.86 -21.87 4.40
CA GLU A 325 18.65 -22.63 5.65
C GLU A 325 17.27 -23.33 5.68
N ARG A 326 16.26 -22.78 4.98
CA ARG A 326 14.88 -23.27 5.03
C ARG A 326 14.44 -24.06 3.81
N VAL A 327 15.03 -23.81 2.64
CA VAL A 327 14.57 -24.33 1.35
C VAL A 327 15.72 -24.96 0.57
N SER A 328 15.46 -26.13 -0.03
CA SER A 328 16.37 -26.74 -1.00
C SER A 328 16.01 -26.23 -2.39
N LEU A 329 16.91 -25.48 -3.01
CA LEU A 329 16.72 -24.99 -4.38
C LEU A 329 16.85 -26.15 -5.37
N ILE A 330 15.78 -26.42 -6.13
CA ILE A 330 15.74 -27.42 -7.20
C ILE A 330 15.64 -26.72 -8.56
N VAL A 331 15.85 -27.45 -9.66
CA VAL A 331 15.66 -26.98 -11.04
C VAL A 331 14.29 -26.28 -11.18
N PRO A 332 14.24 -25.06 -11.76
CA PRO A 332 12.99 -24.34 -12.01
C PRO A 332 12.04 -25.16 -12.90
N ASP A 333 10.77 -25.25 -12.50
CA ASP A 333 9.67 -25.63 -13.40
C ASP A 333 8.84 -24.37 -13.68
N ILE A 334 8.82 -23.92 -14.93
CA ILE A 334 8.19 -22.65 -15.33
C ILE A 334 6.89 -22.95 -16.06
N ASP A 335 5.77 -22.86 -15.35
CA ASP A 335 4.45 -22.83 -15.95
C ASP A 335 4.03 -21.38 -16.26
N GLY A 336 4.30 -20.93 -17.49
CA GLY A 336 3.95 -19.59 -17.97
C GLY A 336 2.45 -19.28 -17.87
N GLY A 337 1.58 -20.28 -17.96
CA GLY A 337 0.13 -20.12 -17.85
C GLY A 337 -0.29 -19.67 -16.45
N ARG A 338 0.34 -20.21 -15.41
CA ARG A 338 0.10 -19.79 -14.02
C ARG A 338 0.60 -18.37 -13.78
N VAL A 339 1.79 -18.02 -14.29
CA VAL A 339 2.37 -16.67 -14.15
C VAL A 339 1.41 -15.62 -14.71
N VAL A 340 0.90 -15.82 -15.94
CA VAL A 340 -0.04 -14.88 -16.58
C VAL A 340 -1.33 -14.73 -15.77
N ARG A 341 -1.87 -15.83 -15.23
CA ARG A 341 -3.09 -15.79 -14.40
C ARG A 341 -2.89 -14.93 -13.15
N TYR A 342 -1.75 -15.06 -12.47
CA TYR A 342 -1.44 -14.26 -11.28
C TYR A 342 -1.08 -12.81 -11.59
N LEU A 343 -0.34 -12.57 -12.67
CA LEU A 343 -0.11 -11.21 -13.17
C LEU A 343 -1.43 -10.49 -13.43
N LYS A 344 -2.40 -11.17 -14.05
CA LYS A 344 -3.74 -10.61 -14.29
C LYS A 344 -4.49 -10.32 -12.99
N SER A 345 -4.32 -11.15 -11.97
CA SER A 345 -4.94 -10.96 -10.64
C SER A 345 -4.34 -9.76 -9.88
N GLY A 346 -3.02 -9.54 -9.98
CA GLY A 346 -2.32 -8.42 -9.32
C GLY A 346 -2.20 -7.14 -10.15
N ALA A 347 -2.55 -7.19 -11.44
CA ALA A 347 -2.34 -6.10 -12.40
C ALA A 347 -2.97 -4.77 -11.94
N LEU A 348 -4.13 -4.84 -11.31
CA LEU A 348 -4.88 -3.67 -10.86
C LEU A 348 -4.14 -2.94 -9.71
N LEU A 349 -3.60 -3.67 -8.74
CA LEU A 349 -2.79 -3.11 -7.64
C LEU A 349 -1.41 -2.64 -8.11
N THR A 350 -0.82 -3.33 -9.09
CA THR A 350 0.39 -2.87 -9.76
C THR A 350 0.15 -1.54 -10.47
N ALA A 351 -0.90 -1.44 -11.29
CA ALA A 351 -1.24 -0.24 -12.04
C ALA A 351 -1.49 0.96 -11.11
N ARG A 352 -2.18 0.73 -9.98
CA ARG A 352 -2.33 1.72 -8.90
C ARG A 352 -0.98 2.28 -8.45
N THR A 353 -0.04 1.39 -8.14
CA THR A 353 1.27 1.80 -7.61
C THR A 353 2.06 2.56 -8.68
N LEU A 354 2.03 2.09 -9.92
CA LEU A 354 2.69 2.76 -11.04
C LEU A 354 2.10 4.15 -11.32
N ALA A 355 0.79 4.35 -11.14
CA ALA A 355 0.18 5.66 -11.30
C ALA A 355 0.75 6.70 -10.32
N VAL A 356 0.95 6.31 -9.06
CA VAL A 356 1.56 7.17 -8.04
C VAL A 356 3.00 7.48 -8.40
N PHE A 357 3.81 6.44 -8.67
CA PHE A 357 5.23 6.62 -9.03
C PHE A 357 5.40 7.45 -10.31
N ALA A 358 4.58 7.21 -11.34
CA ALA A 358 4.63 8.00 -12.57
C ALA A 358 4.31 9.48 -12.30
N THR A 359 3.29 9.77 -11.48
CA THR A 359 2.93 11.15 -11.13
C THR A 359 4.04 11.83 -10.33
N THR A 360 4.65 11.14 -9.36
CA THR A 360 5.75 11.70 -8.57
C THR A 360 7.02 11.85 -9.39
N THR A 361 7.35 10.91 -10.28
CA THR A 361 8.50 11.02 -11.17
C THR A 361 8.29 12.15 -12.19
N LEU A 362 7.07 12.37 -12.66
CA LEU A 362 6.74 13.55 -13.47
C LEU A 362 6.95 14.85 -12.68
N ALA A 363 6.55 14.90 -11.42
CA ALA A 363 6.82 16.06 -10.55
C ALA A 363 8.33 16.32 -10.41
N THR A 364 9.13 15.27 -10.18
CA THR A 364 10.60 15.35 -10.16
C THR A 364 11.15 15.83 -11.50
N SER A 365 10.64 15.32 -12.63
CA SER A 365 11.06 15.75 -13.97
C SER A 365 10.81 17.25 -14.18
N LEU A 366 9.65 17.75 -13.76
CA LEU A 366 9.32 19.17 -13.87
C LEU A 366 10.19 20.03 -12.96
N ALA A 367 10.47 19.57 -11.73
CA ALA A 367 11.41 20.24 -10.83
C ALA A 367 12.85 20.27 -11.38
N ALA A 368 13.29 19.20 -12.08
CA ALA A 368 14.60 19.13 -12.72
C ALA A 368 14.78 20.18 -13.83
N ARG A 369 13.71 20.49 -14.56
CA ARG A 369 13.72 21.46 -15.66
C ARG A 369 13.87 22.92 -15.19
N GLU A 370 13.54 23.20 -13.93
CA GLU A 370 13.77 24.51 -13.29
C GLU A 370 15.25 24.76 -12.98
N GLY A 371 16.08 23.71 -13.03
CA GLY A 371 17.52 23.78 -12.83
C GLY A 371 18.01 23.08 -11.55
N PRO A 372 19.34 22.94 -11.38
CA PRO A 372 19.92 22.11 -10.32
C PRO A 372 19.57 22.59 -8.91
N VAL A 373 19.64 23.89 -8.64
CA VAL A 373 19.34 24.44 -7.30
C VAL A 373 17.88 24.18 -6.90
N SER A 374 16.94 24.42 -7.82
CA SER A 374 15.51 24.14 -7.61
C SER A 374 15.23 22.67 -7.38
N MET A 375 15.86 21.80 -8.17
CA MET A 375 15.71 20.35 -8.04
C MET A 375 16.32 19.82 -6.73
N ALA A 376 17.46 20.35 -6.29
CA ALA A 376 18.08 20.01 -5.02
C ALA A 376 17.17 20.38 -3.84
N GLY A 377 16.60 21.59 -3.85
CA GLY A 377 15.62 22.01 -2.83
C GLY A 377 14.35 21.16 -2.85
N HIS A 378 13.85 20.82 -4.04
CA HIS A 378 12.75 19.87 -4.22
C HIS A 378 13.07 18.52 -3.62
N GLN A 379 14.26 17.96 -3.88
CA GLN A 379 14.68 16.65 -3.41
C GLN A 379 14.67 16.56 -1.87
N ILE A 380 15.20 17.58 -1.18
CA ILE A 380 15.16 17.62 0.30
C ILE A 380 13.72 17.60 0.79
N CYS A 381 12.87 18.47 0.26
CA CYS A 381 11.46 18.57 0.65
C CYS A 381 10.71 17.25 0.39
N PHE A 382 10.93 16.67 -0.79
CA PHE A 382 10.27 15.45 -1.23
C PHE A 382 10.67 14.25 -0.36
N GLN A 383 11.94 14.14 0.01
CA GLN A 383 12.40 13.05 0.88
C GLN A 383 11.85 13.15 2.30
N VAL A 384 11.81 14.37 2.85
CA VAL A 384 11.20 14.60 4.17
C VAL A 384 9.70 14.31 4.13
N TRP A 385 9.04 14.74 3.06
CA TRP A 385 7.62 14.44 2.82
C TRP A 385 7.36 12.93 2.75
N LEU A 386 8.16 12.17 2.01
CA LEU A 386 8.07 10.70 1.93
C LEU A 386 8.35 10.02 3.27
N ALA A 387 9.35 10.48 4.01
CA ALA A 387 9.70 9.89 5.30
C ALA A 387 8.55 9.98 6.30
N LEU A 388 7.91 11.15 6.40
CA LEU A 388 6.74 11.32 7.26
C LEU A 388 5.52 10.56 6.77
N SER A 389 5.37 10.41 5.45
CA SER A 389 4.32 9.57 4.86
C SER A 389 4.38 8.14 5.39
N MET A 390 5.58 7.56 5.51
CA MET A 390 5.74 6.19 6.01
C MET A 390 5.36 6.03 7.50
N LEU A 391 5.49 7.08 8.31
CA LEU A 391 4.98 7.07 9.68
C LEU A 391 3.44 6.96 9.70
N THR A 392 2.77 7.65 8.76
CA THR A 392 1.31 7.58 8.62
C THR A 392 0.84 6.26 8.00
N ASP A 393 1.66 5.63 7.17
CA ASP A 393 1.39 4.30 6.61
C ASP A 393 1.34 3.21 7.70
N ALA A 394 2.18 3.33 8.73
CA ALA A 394 2.12 2.44 9.88
C ALA A 394 0.77 2.48 10.63
N LEU A 395 0.18 3.68 10.75
CA LEU A 395 -1.16 3.84 11.29
C LEU A 395 -2.22 3.23 10.35
N ALA A 396 -2.07 3.40 9.04
CA ALA A 396 -2.95 2.79 8.05
C ALA A 396 -2.94 1.25 8.13
N LEU A 397 -1.77 0.63 8.29
CA LEU A 397 -1.63 -0.81 8.46
C LEU A 397 -2.29 -1.32 9.75
N ALA A 398 -2.17 -0.57 10.86
CA ALA A 398 -2.86 -0.91 12.09
C ALA A 398 -4.39 -0.86 11.87
N GLY A 399 -4.89 0.23 11.28
CA GLY A 399 -6.32 0.38 10.94
C GLY A 399 -6.82 -0.72 10.02
N GLN A 400 -6.05 -1.09 9.00
CA GLN A 400 -6.34 -2.19 8.09
C GLN A 400 -6.54 -3.51 8.86
N ALA A 401 -5.64 -3.84 9.79
CA ALA A 401 -5.68 -5.10 10.53
C ALA A 401 -6.91 -5.20 11.45
N PHE A 402 -7.21 -4.15 12.22
CA PHE A 402 -8.38 -4.10 13.09
C PHE A 402 -9.68 -4.13 12.27
N LEU A 403 -9.76 -3.32 11.21
CA LEU A 403 -10.93 -3.27 10.34
C LEU A 403 -11.19 -4.62 9.66
N ALA A 404 -10.17 -5.28 9.12
CA ALA A 404 -10.30 -6.59 8.50
C ALA A 404 -10.77 -7.66 9.50
N SER A 405 -10.22 -7.64 10.72
CA SER A 405 -10.63 -8.56 11.78
C SER A 405 -12.10 -8.37 12.16
N ASP A 406 -12.51 -7.14 12.49
CA ASP A 406 -13.87 -6.87 12.95
C ASP A 406 -14.91 -7.06 11.83
N TYR A 407 -14.56 -6.68 10.60
CA TYR A 407 -15.40 -6.89 9.42
C TYR A 407 -15.62 -8.38 9.13
N SER A 408 -14.57 -9.20 9.19
CA SER A 408 -14.67 -10.66 8.95
C SER A 408 -15.43 -11.41 10.03
N GLN A 409 -15.44 -10.90 11.27
CA GLN A 409 -16.20 -11.46 12.39
C GLN A 409 -17.67 -11.02 12.42
N GLY A 410 -18.08 -10.11 11.53
CA GLY A 410 -19.43 -9.53 11.51
C GLY A 410 -19.68 -8.48 12.60
N ASN A 411 -18.62 -8.02 13.29
CA ASN A 411 -18.70 -7.02 14.35
C ASN A 411 -18.74 -5.59 13.75
N TYR A 412 -19.77 -5.30 12.95
CA TYR A 412 -19.84 -4.05 12.17
C TYR A 412 -19.88 -2.77 13.03
N SER A 413 -20.39 -2.83 14.27
CA SER A 413 -20.33 -1.70 15.21
C SER A 413 -18.89 -1.33 15.57
N ARG A 414 -18.07 -2.33 15.92
CA ARG A 414 -16.65 -2.12 16.25
C ARG A 414 -15.85 -1.72 15.01
N ALA A 415 -16.12 -2.35 13.87
CA ALA A 415 -15.52 -1.96 12.59
C ALA A 415 -15.77 -0.49 12.25
N ARG A 416 -17.00 0.01 12.49
CA ARG A 416 -17.34 1.43 12.32
C ARG A 416 -16.58 2.34 13.28
N GLU A 417 -16.47 1.96 14.55
CA GLU A 417 -15.65 2.70 15.52
C GLU A 417 -14.18 2.76 15.10
N VAL A 418 -13.62 1.66 14.59
CA VAL A 418 -12.25 1.60 14.05
C VAL A 418 -12.08 2.61 12.91
N VAL A 419 -13.00 2.65 11.94
CA VAL A 419 -12.94 3.61 10.82
C VAL A 419 -12.84 5.05 11.33
N TYR A 420 -13.76 5.47 12.21
CA TYR A 420 -13.78 6.84 12.72
C TYR A 420 -12.55 7.16 13.60
N LYS A 421 -12.15 6.25 14.49
CA LYS A 421 -11.01 6.47 15.38
C LYS A 421 -9.69 6.52 14.62
N VAL A 422 -9.47 5.67 13.62
CA VAL A 422 -8.23 5.70 12.82
C VAL A 422 -8.16 6.98 11.97
N LEU A 423 -9.28 7.45 11.41
CA LEU A 423 -9.33 8.76 10.73
C LEU A 423 -9.03 9.91 11.69
N GLN A 424 -9.59 9.90 12.90
CA GLN A 424 -9.32 10.92 13.91
C GLN A 424 -7.86 10.92 14.36
N ILE A 425 -7.30 9.74 14.68
CA ILE A 425 -5.87 9.60 15.02
C ILE A 425 -5.01 10.06 13.85
N GLY A 426 -5.34 9.68 12.62
CA GLY A 426 -4.62 10.10 11.41
C GLY A 426 -4.60 11.61 11.25
N MET A 427 -5.74 12.29 11.46
CA MET A 427 -5.82 13.75 11.43
C MET A 427 -4.93 14.38 12.50
N VAL A 428 -5.00 13.89 13.73
CA VAL A 428 -4.19 14.40 14.85
C VAL A 428 -2.70 14.16 14.61
N THR A 429 -2.32 12.98 14.14
CA THR A 429 -0.94 12.66 13.77
C THR A 429 -0.46 13.56 12.63
N GLY A 430 -1.24 13.74 11.56
CA GLY A 430 -0.86 14.59 10.44
C GLY A 430 -0.73 16.07 10.83
N VAL A 431 -1.62 16.60 11.67
CA VAL A 431 -1.49 17.96 12.23
C VAL A 431 -0.26 18.06 13.15
N GLY A 432 -0.03 17.06 14.01
CA GLY A 432 1.14 17.02 14.87
C GLY A 432 2.46 17.01 14.09
N LEU A 433 2.54 16.21 13.02
CA LEU A 433 3.69 16.17 12.10
C LEU A 433 3.85 17.47 11.31
N GLY A 434 2.75 18.11 10.89
CA GLY A 434 2.80 19.41 10.23
C GLY A 434 3.32 20.51 11.16
N VAL A 435 2.80 20.61 12.38
CA VAL A 435 3.24 21.60 13.37
C VAL A 435 4.69 21.37 13.77
N SER A 436 5.12 20.12 13.98
CA SER A 436 6.52 19.84 14.30
C SER A 436 7.45 20.27 13.17
N LEU A 437 7.10 20.03 11.90
CA LEU A 437 7.90 20.51 10.78
C LEU A 437 7.97 22.04 10.71
N LEU A 438 6.86 22.75 10.90
CA LEU A 438 6.87 24.22 10.87
C LEU A 438 7.83 24.81 11.93
N LEU A 439 7.97 24.16 13.08
CA LEU A 439 8.84 24.62 14.17
C LEU A 439 10.31 24.24 13.96
N TRP A 440 10.59 23.03 13.46
CA TRP A 440 11.93 22.44 13.49
C TRP A 440 12.61 22.37 12.12
N PHE A 441 11.86 22.37 11.02
CA PHE A 441 12.43 22.09 9.70
C PHE A 441 13.40 23.16 9.21
N GLY A 442 13.16 24.43 9.53
CA GLY A 442 14.10 25.51 9.21
C GLY A 442 15.50 25.21 9.76
N THR A 443 15.59 24.70 11.00
CA THR A 443 16.84 24.28 11.64
C THR A 443 17.36 22.97 11.09
N LEU A 444 16.48 21.99 10.81
CA LEU A 444 16.89 20.69 10.27
C LEU A 444 17.39 20.78 8.82
N SER A 445 16.95 21.79 8.06
CA SER A 445 17.31 21.94 6.64
C SER A 445 18.82 22.06 6.42
N SER A 446 19.56 22.68 7.36
CA SER A 446 21.02 22.80 7.28
C SER A 446 21.76 21.48 7.46
N LEU A 447 21.08 20.42 7.94
CA LEU A 447 21.66 19.08 7.95
C LEU A 447 21.72 18.47 6.55
N PHE A 448 20.96 19.00 5.60
CA PHE A 448 20.89 18.44 4.25
C PHE A 448 21.81 19.14 3.26
N SER A 449 22.08 20.43 3.44
CA SER A 449 22.97 21.17 2.55
C SER A 449 23.57 22.38 3.24
N SER A 450 24.73 22.81 2.73
CA SER A 450 25.39 24.06 3.11
C SER A 450 25.12 25.20 2.10
N ASP A 451 24.45 24.91 0.98
CA ASP A 451 24.15 25.89 -0.07
C ASP A 451 22.97 26.79 0.33
N TYR A 452 23.20 28.10 0.42
CA TYR A 452 22.19 29.07 0.83
C TYR A 452 20.96 29.06 -0.08
N ASP A 453 21.14 28.95 -1.40
CA ASP A 453 20.03 29.04 -2.35
C ASP A 453 19.14 27.80 -2.27
N VAL A 454 19.75 26.61 -2.12
CA VAL A 454 19.02 25.35 -1.87
C VAL A 454 18.23 25.42 -0.56
N LEU A 455 18.85 25.94 0.50
CA LEU A 455 18.20 26.07 1.81
C LEU A 455 17.03 27.06 1.78
N GLN A 456 17.12 28.13 0.97
CA GLN A 456 15.98 29.04 0.78
C GLN A 456 14.79 28.32 0.14
N ILE A 457 15.04 27.52 -0.90
CA ILE A 457 14.00 26.72 -1.56
C ILE A 457 13.40 25.71 -0.57
N ALA A 458 14.23 25.03 0.23
CA ALA A 458 13.76 24.11 1.26
C ALA A 458 12.88 24.81 2.32
N LYS A 459 13.24 26.03 2.74
CA LYS A 459 12.44 26.84 3.67
C LYS A 459 11.07 27.20 3.09
N TYR A 460 11.00 27.64 1.83
CA TYR A 460 9.70 27.88 1.19
C TYR A 460 8.89 26.60 1.02
N GLY A 461 9.57 25.49 0.70
CA GLY A 461 8.96 24.16 0.61
C GLY A 461 8.42 23.62 1.93
N THR A 462 8.90 24.14 3.06
CA THR A 462 8.42 23.76 4.39
C THR A 462 6.91 23.96 4.53
N LEU A 463 6.38 25.06 3.98
CA LEU A 463 4.95 25.34 4.04
C LEU A 463 4.13 24.27 3.30
N PHE A 464 4.63 23.80 2.16
CA PHE A 464 4.03 22.69 1.43
C PHE A 464 4.18 21.36 2.19
N VAL A 465 5.40 21.02 2.62
CA VAL A 465 5.67 19.73 3.29
C VAL A 465 4.85 19.64 4.56
N ALA A 466 4.85 20.67 5.40
CA ALA A 466 4.10 20.70 6.65
C ALA A 466 2.59 20.85 6.44
N GLY A 467 2.17 21.77 5.57
CA GLY A 467 0.76 22.03 5.28
C GLY A 467 0.04 20.86 4.62
N SER A 468 0.78 20.00 3.90
CA SER A 468 0.24 18.79 3.28
C SER A 468 0.12 17.59 4.24
N GLN A 469 0.80 17.58 5.40
CA GLN A 469 0.82 16.42 6.30
C GLN A 469 -0.56 15.96 6.78
N PRO A 470 -1.51 16.84 7.16
CA PRO A 470 -2.85 16.39 7.55
C PRO A 470 -3.59 15.68 6.41
N VAL A 471 -3.51 16.24 5.20
CA VAL A 471 -4.14 15.65 4.00
C VAL A 471 -3.48 14.33 3.65
N ASN A 472 -2.15 14.28 3.74
CA ASN A 472 -1.36 13.10 3.46
C ASN A 472 -1.71 11.96 4.43
N ALA A 473 -1.74 12.24 5.74
CA ALA A 473 -2.07 11.24 6.76
C ALA A 473 -3.45 10.61 6.52
N ILE A 474 -4.45 11.43 6.16
CA ILE A 474 -5.80 10.93 5.85
C ILE A 474 -5.80 10.11 4.55
N ALA A 475 -5.06 10.52 3.52
CA ALA A 475 -4.94 9.75 2.27
C ALA A 475 -4.34 8.35 2.51
N PHE A 476 -3.31 8.23 3.34
CA PHE A 476 -2.73 6.95 3.73
C PHE A 476 -3.68 6.12 4.58
N VAL A 477 -4.37 6.73 5.55
CA VAL A 477 -5.40 6.02 6.34
C VAL A 477 -6.47 5.43 5.43
N PHE A 478 -6.96 6.19 4.43
CA PHE A 478 -7.95 5.66 3.49
C PHE A 478 -7.46 4.43 2.72
N ASP A 479 -6.18 4.37 2.34
CA ASP A 479 -5.61 3.16 1.75
C ASP A 479 -5.76 1.96 2.70
N GLY A 480 -5.36 2.12 3.96
CA GLY A 480 -5.50 1.08 4.97
C GLY A 480 -6.95 0.63 5.14
N LEU A 481 -7.90 1.57 5.11
CA LEU A 481 -9.32 1.27 5.20
C LEU A 481 -9.83 0.48 3.98
N TYR A 482 -9.49 0.88 2.75
CA TYR A 482 -9.87 0.13 1.54
C TYR A 482 -9.36 -1.31 1.59
N TYR A 483 -8.12 -1.49 2.03
CA TYR A 483 -7.49 -2.80 2.11
C TYR A 483 -8.10 -3.64 3.23
N GLY A 484 -8.52 -3.00 4.34
CA GLY A 484 -9.16 -3.66 5.47
C GLY A 484 -10.47 -4.36 5.09
N VAL A 485 -11.27 -3.74 4.21
CA VAL A 485 -12.51 -4.32 3.68
C VAL A 485 -12.38 -4.93 2.28
N SER A 486 -11.15 -5.05 1.77
CA SER A 486 -10.84 -5.63 0.45
C SER A 486 -11.48 -4.89 -0.75
N ASP A 487 -11.68 -3.57 -0.65
CA ASP A 487 -12.19 -2.71 -1.73
C ASP A 487 -11.08 -2.30 -2.73
N PHE A 488 -10.33 -3.30 -3.21
CA PHE A 488 -9.13 -3.12 -4.03
C PHE A 488 -9.42 -2.48 -5.39
N GLU A 489 -10.55 -2.84 -6.00
CA GLU A 489 -10.98 -2.30 -7.29
C GLU A 489 -11.13 -0.79 -7.23
N PHE A 490 -11.89 -0.29 -6.25
CA PHE A 490 -12.06 1.14 -6.05
C PHE A 490 -10.72 1.83 -5.77
N ALA A 491 -9.90 1.25 -4.88
CA ALA A 491 -8.60 1.82 -4.53
C ALA A 491 -7.70 2.00 -5.76
N ALA A 492 -7.71 1.06 -6.71
CA ALA A 492 -6.89 1.17 -7.90
C ALA A 492 -7.46 2.11 -8.96
N TYR A 493 -8.74 1.98 -9.30
CA TYR A 493 -9.36 2.84 -10.31
C TYR A 493 -9.35 4.31 -9.89
N SER A 494 -9.66 4.59 -8.61
CA SER A 494 -9.58 5.95 -8.08
C SER A 494 -8.16 6.50 -8.18
N THR A 495 -7.14 5.75 -7.75
CA THR A 495 -5.74 6.21 -7.81
C THR A 495 -5.26 6.43 -9.24
N LEU A 496 -5.67 5.61 -10.21
CA LEU A 496 -5.36 5.81 -11.62
C LEU A 496 -5.95 7.13 -12.15
N VAL A 497 -7.23 7.37 -11.90
CA VAL A 497 -7.91 8.61 -12.31
C VAL A 497 -7.29 9.82 -11.63
N ILE A 498 -7.02 9.73 -10.33
CA ILE A 498 -6.40 10.80 -9.55
C ILE A 498 -4.98 11.10 -10.05
N GLY A 499 -4.19 10.06 -10.33
CA GLY A 499 -2.85 10.20 -10.91
C GLY A 499 -2.87 10.88 -12.27
N LEU A 500 -3.84 10.55 -13.13
CA LEU A 500 -4.03 11.21 -14.42
C LEU A 500 -4.39 12.69 -14.25
N ILE A 501 -5.40 13.01 -13.43
CA ILE A 501 -5.82 14.40 -13.16
C ILE A 501 -4.65 15.21 -12.60
N SER A 502 -3.93 14.65 -11.62
CA SER A 502 -2.79 15.31 -11.00
C SER A 502 -1.63 15.50 -11.98
N SER A 503 -1.35 14.51 -12.84
CA SER A 503 -0.31 14.62 -13.86
C SER A 503 -0.67 15.67 -14.92
N SER A 504 -1.93 15.72 -15.37
CA SER A 504 -2.41 16.77 -16.27
C SER A 504 -2.30 18.15 -15.63
N PHE A 505 -2.65 18.29 -14.35
CA PHE A 505 -2.49 19.54 -13.61
C PHE A 505 -1.00 19.94 -13.52
N LEU A 506 -0.10 19.00 -13.20
CA LEU A 506 1.35 19.26 -13.14
C LEU A 506 1.89 19.81 -14.47
N LEU A 507 1.51 19.18 -15.59
CA LEU A 507 1.95 19.60 -16.93
C LEU A 507 1.48 21.00 -17.31
N VAL A 508 0.35 21.46 -16.77
CA VAL A 508 -0.18 22.80 -17.00
C VAL A 508 0.39 23.80 -16.00
N ALA A 509 0.40 23.49 -14.70
CA ALA A 509 0.75 24.44 -13.65
C ALA A 509 2.25 24.69 -13.53
N ALA A 510 3.09 23.66 -13.71
CA ALA A 510 4.54 23.81 -13.53
C ALA A 510 5.17 24.83 -14.50
N PRO A 511 4.83 24.86 -15.81
CA PRO A 511 5.36 25.88 -16.71
C PRO A 511 5.00 27.33 -16.35
N PHE A 512 3.88 27.57 -15.64
CA PHE A 512 3.46 28.93 -15.26
C PHE A 512 3.91 29.34 -13.86
N PHE A 513 3.97 28.39 -12.92
CA PHE A 513 4.25 28.65 -11.50
C PHE A 513 5.56 28.03 -11.01
N GLY A 514 6.35 27.44 -11.90
CA GLY A 514 7.60 26.74 -11.59
C GLY A 514 7.41 25.67 -10.52
N LEU A 515 8.33 25.64 -9.55
CA LEU A 515 8.33 24.69 -8.45
C LEU A 515 7.06 24.73 -7.57
N ALA A 516 6.42 25.90 -7.43
CA ALA A 516 5.16 26.01 -6.70
C ALA A 516 4.02 25.24 -7.42
N GLY A 517 4.03 25.23 -8.76
CA GLY A 517 3.11 24.42 -9.56
C GLY A 517 3.34 22.92 -9.37
N VAL A 518 4.61 22.51 -9.24
CA VAL A 518 4.97 21.11 -8.94
C VAL A 518 4.42 20.67 -7.58
N TRP A 519 4.64 21.46 -6.54
CA TRP A 519 4.13 21.18 -5.20
C TRP A 519 2.60 21.23 -5.14
N ALA A 520 1.97 22.18 -5.82
CA ALA A 520 0.50 22.22 -5.93
C ALA A 520 -0.06 20.94 -6.56
N GLY A 521 0.62 20.39 -7.58
CA GLY A 521 0.23 19.11 -8.17
C GLY A 521 0.39 17.92 -7.22
N LEU A 522 1.49 17.83 -6.47
CA LEU A 522 1.66 16.79 -5.45
C LEU A 522 0.63 16.92 -4.31
N PHE A 523 0.30 18.15 -3.91
CA PHE A 523 -0.79 18.39 -2.95
C PHE A 523 -2.12 17.92 -3.51
N LEU A 524 -2.42 18.28 -4.76
CA LEU A 524 -3.64 17.89 -5.46
C LEU A 524 -3.78 16.36 -5.53
N LEU A 525 -2.67 15.65 -5.79
CA LEU A 525 -2.64 14.18 -5.75
C LEU A 525 -3.16 13.64 -4.41
N MET A 526 -2.66 14.16 -3.29
CA MET A 526 -3.12 13.71 -1.96
C MET A 526 -4.54 14.20 -1.64
N ALA A 527 -4.88 15.44 -1.97
CA ALA A 527 -6.20 16.01 -1.71
C ALA A 527 -7.30 15.24 -2.45
N LEU A 528 -7.09 14.90 -3.72
CA LEU A 528 -8.04 14.11 -4.50
C LEU A 528 -8.21 12.69 -3.93
N ARG A 529 -7.17 12.11 -3.33
CA ARG A 529 -7.28 10.81 -2.64
C ARG A 529 -8.15 10.91 -1.39
N VAL A 530 -8.02 11.98 -0.61
CA VAL A 530 -8.91 12.27 0.53
C VAL A 530 -10.35 12.45 0.05
N VAL A 531 -10.57 13.25 -1.00
CA VAL A 531 -11.89 13.48 -1.57
C VAL A 531 -12.52 12.17 -2.05
N ALA A 532 -11.78 11.35 -2.80
CA ALA A 532 -12.25 10.05 -3.26
C ALA A 532 -12.60 9.11 -2.09
N GLY A 533 -11.83 9.15 -1.00
CA GLY A 533 -12.13 8.42 0.24
C GLY A 533 -13.41 8.89 0.91
N CYS A 534 -13.56 10.19 1.14
CA CYS A 534 -14.79 10.74 1.71
C CYS A 534 -16.02 10.40 0.85
N LEU A 535 -15.89 10.50 -0.49
CA LEU A 535 -16.96 10.13 -1.41
C LEU A 535 -17.29 8.63 -1.31
N ARG A 536 -16.28 7.76 -1.30
CA ARG A 536 -16.46 6.30 -1.21
C ARG A 536 -17.10 5.87 0.10
N LEU A 537 -16.65 6.44 1.22
CA LEU A 537 -17.26 6.22 2.52
C LEU A 537 -18.69 6.74 2.58
N GLY A 538 -19.10 7.67 1.71
CA GLY A 538 -20.45 8.21 1.62
C GLY A 538 -21.41 7.44 0.71
N THR A 539 -20.93 6.55 -0.18
CA THR A 539 -21.77 5.95 -1.23
C THR A 539 -22.75 4.87 -0.75
N ARG A 540 -22.76 4.49 0.54
CA ARG A 540 -23.70 3.50 1.12
C ARG A 540 -23.74 2.14 0.41
N THR A 541 -22.70 1.82 -0.34
CA THR A 541 -22.66 0.69 -1.26
C THR A 541 -21.45 -0.19 -0.99
N GLY A 542 -21.56 -1.47 -1.34
CA GLY A 542 -20.51 -2.46 -1.09
C GLY A 542 -20.20 -2.62 0.40
N PRO A 543 -18.92 -2.75 0.80
CA PRO A 543 -18.53 -3.02 2.18
C PRO A 543 -18.84 -1.85 3.13
N TRP A 544 -18.96 -0.63 2.61
CA TRP A 544 -19.17 0.57 3.41
C TRP A 544 -20.53 0.64 4.08
N LYS A 545 -21.50 -0.22 3.69
CA LYS A 545 -22.77 -0.39 4.41
C LYS A 545 -22.58 -0.59 5.92
N LEU A 546 -21.44 -1.14 6.34
CA LEU A 546 -21.05 -1.27 7.76
C LEU A 546 -21.15 0.05 8.55
N LEU A 547 -21.01 1.20 7.90
CA LEU A 547 -21.05 2.53 8.54
C LEU A 547 -22.46 2.98 8.90
N TRP A 548 -23.51 2.30 8.40
CA TRP A 548 -24.91 2.69 8.63
C TRP A 548 -25.63 1.76 9.62
N PRO A 549 -26.33 2.30 10.64
CA PRO A 549 -27.02 1.50 11.67
C PRO A 549 -28.04 0.52 11.10
N GLU A 550 -28.73 0.90 10.03
CA GLU A 550 -29.78 0.13 9.35
C GLU A 550 -29.28 -1.24 8.86
N PHE A 551 -28.02 -1.31 8.40
CA PHE A 551 -27.40 -2.55 7.92
C PHE A 551 -27.27 -3.61 9.03
N GLN A 552 -27.14 -3.17 10.28
CA GLN A 552 -27.02 -4.05 11.43
C GLN A 552 -28.36 -4.67 11.80
N GLN A 553 -29.45 -3.91 11.66
CA GLN A 553 -30.82 -4.38 11.87
C GLN A 553 -31.19 -5.49 10.88
N ASP A 554 -30.84 -5.33 9.61
CA ASP A 554 -31.09 -6.36 8.57
C ASP A 554 -30.32 -7.66 8.84
N THR A 555 -29.07 -7.57 9.29
CA THR A 555 -28.25 -8.76 9.59
C THR A 555 -28.68 -9.47 10.87
N THR A 556 -29.05 -8.74 11.94
CA THR A 556 -29.61 -9.37 13.14
C THR A 556 -30.97 -9.98 12.88
N ASN A 557 -31.85 -9.32 12.11
CA ASN A 557 -33.18 -9.86 11.77
C ASN A 557 -33.08 -11.15 10.94
N VAL A 558 -32.12 -11.24 10.01
CA VAL A 558 -31.85 -12.45 9.22
C VAL A 558 -31.25 -13.56 10.10
N ALA A 559 -30.30 -13.24 10.98
CA ALA A 559 -29.70 -14.21 11.89
C ALA A 559 -30.74 -14.77 12.89
N ASP A 560 -31.60 -13.92 13.44
CA ASP A 560 -32.70 -14.32 14.31
C ASP A 560 -33.73 -15.16 13.56
N GLY A 561 -34.11 -14.78 12.33
CA GLY A 561 -35.00 -15.56 11.47
C GLY A 561 -34.46 -16.96 11.16
N LEU A 562 -33.16 -17.08 10.86
CA LEU A 562 -32.47 -18.37 10.66
C LEU A 562 -32.41 -19.21 11.94
N SER A 563 -32.15 -18.58 13.08
CA SER A 563 -32.13 -19.28 14.38
C SER A 563 -33.51 -19.81 14.76
N VAL A 564 -34.58 -19.05 14.49
CA VAL A 564 -35.98 -19.43 14.71
C VAL A 564 -36.40 -20.56 13.75
N GLN A 565 -35.97 -20.53 12.49
CA GLN A 565 -36.19 -21.64 11.56
C GLN A 565 -35.45 -22.92 11.98
N LYS A 566 -34.20 -22.81 12.42
CA LYS A 566 -33.43 -23.96 12.94
C LYS A 566 -34.10 -24.57 14.18
N LYS A 567 -34.66 -23.71 15.05
CA LYS A 567 -35.42 -24.15 16.24
C LYS A 567 -36.72 -24.84 15.84
N LYS A 568 -37.47 -24.33 14.85
CA LYS A 568 -38.68 -24.96 14.32
C LYS A 568 -38.39 -26.29 13.61
N GLN A 569 -37.30 -26.40 12.86
CA GLN A 569 -36.90 -27.67 12.22
C GLN A 569 -36.54 -28.75 13.25
N ASN A 570 -35.82 -28.39 14.32
CA ASN A 570 -35.49 -29.33 15.40
C ASN A 570 -36.72 -29.75 16.22
N MET A 571 -37.77 -28.91 16.28
CA MET A 571 -39.01 -29.20 17.00
C MET A 571 -39.99 -30.07 16.19
N ASN A 572 -39.89 -30.06 14.86
CA ASN A 572 -40.67 -30.94 13.98
C ASN A 572 -39.99 -32.29 13.69
N SER A 573 -38.77 -32.51 14.19
CA SER A 573 -38.02 -33.77 14.07
C SER A 573 -38.02 -34.62 15.35
N LEU A 574 -38.73 -34.16 16.39
CA LEU A 574 -39.08 -34.87 17.62
C LEU A 574 -40.56 -35.24 17.54
#